data_AF-A0A7K3ZQN1-F1
#
_entry.id   AF-A0A7K3ZQN1-F1
#
_cell.length_a   1.000
_cell.length_b   1.000
_cell.length_c   1.000
_cell.angle_alpha   90.00
_cell.angle_beta   90.00
_cell.angle_gamma   90.00
#
_symmetry.space_group_name_H-M   'P 1'
#
loop_
_entity.id
_entity.type
_entity.pdbx_description
1 polymer ?
#
loop_
_entity_poly.entity_id
_entity_poly.type
_entity_poly.pdbx_seq_one_letter_code
_entity_poly.pdbx_strand_id
1 'polypeptide(L)'
;MEISRKNLRNEVLERIKFVRTCVMARELCLLVRTNRAVLEPKDVEDICMHISGLCKEEGCSEPSELCTKAAAAIGSGDEEKYLDLCAQSCVKCGEAKRPQRPKNDAYVS
;
A
#
# COMPACT_ATOMS: atom_id res chain seq x y z
N MET A 1 22.01 -22.62 19.63
CA MET A 1 20.98 -22.88 18.60
C MET A 1 19.67 -22.13 18.84
N GLU A 2 19.17 -21.99 20.07
CA GLU A 2 17.89 -21.29 20.33
C GLU A 2 17.86 -19.80 19.94
N ILE A 3 18.99 -19.08 20.07
CA ILE A 3 19.12 -17.68 19.67
C ILE A 3 18.92 -17.52 18.15
N SER A 4 19.50 -18.43 17.36
CA SER A 4 19.32 -18.45 15.90
C SER A 4 17.87 -18.71 15.50
N ARG A 5 17.17 -19.63 16.19
CA ARG A 5 15.73 -19.88 15.97
C ARG A 5 14.86 -18.68 16.34
N LYS A 6 15.14 -17.99 17.46
CA LYS A 6 14.40 -16.79 17.88
C LYS A 6 14.58 -15.64 16.89
N ASN A 7 15.81 -15.44 16.40
CA ASN A 7 16.10 -14.42 15.38
C ASN A 7 15.37 -14.72 14.07
N LEU A 8 15.44 -15.96 13.58
CA LEU A 8 14.73 -16.38 12.38
C LEU A 8 13.21 -16.21 12.52
N ARG A 9 12.64 -16.54 13.69
CA ARG A 9 11.22 -16.31 13.96
C ARG A 9 10.85 -14.83 13.83
N ASN A 10 11.64 -13.93 14.40
CA ASN A 10 11.36 -12.49 14.34
C ASN A 10 11.47 -11.97 12.90
N GLU A 11 12.48 -12.39 12.14
CA GLU A 11 12.61 -12.04 10.72
C GLU A 11 11.40 -12.51 9.89
N VAL A 12 10.91 -13.74 10.15
CA VAL A 12 9.71 -14.27 9.49
C VAL A 12 8.47 -13.45 9.86
N LEU A 13 8.28 -13.11 11.14
CA LEU A 13 7.14 -12.32 11.58
C LEU A 13 7.15 -10.89 11.01
N GLU A 14 8.31 -10.24 10.99
CA GLU A 14 8.47 -8.93 10.34
C GLU A 14 8.17 -9.01 8.84
N ARG A 15 8.62 -10.07 8.16
CA ARG A 15 8.29 -10.28 6.75
C ARG A 15 6.81 -10.53 6.52
N ILE A 16 6.13 -11.30 7.38
CA ILE A 16 4.68 -11.52 7.31
C ILE A 16 3.95 -10.19 7.49
N LYS A 17 4.35 -9.41 8.51
CA LYS A 17 3.79 -8.06 8.75
C LYS A 17 3.96 -7.19 7.51
N PHE A 18 5.16 -7.15 6.94
CA PHE A 18 5.44 -6.37 5.75
C PHE A 18 4.60 -6.77 4.52
N VAL A 19 4.35 -8.07 4.33
CA VAL A 19 3.53 -8.58 3.23
C VAL A 19 2.06 -8.21 3.41
N ARG A 20 1.51 -8.38 4.61
CA ARG A 20 0.10 -8.03 4.89
C ARG A 20 -0.17 -6.52 4.89
N THR A 21 0.87 -5.69 5.05
CA THR A 21 0.76 -4.22 5.04
C THR A 21 1.27 -3.64 3.72
N CYS A 22 2.56 -3.33 3.61
CA CYS A 22 3.15 -2.58 2.49
C CYS A 22 2.95 -3.24 1.12
N VAL A 23 3.14 -4.56 1.01
CA VAL A 23 2.99 -5.26 -0.28
C VAL A 23 1.53 -5.24 -0.71
N MET A 24 0.61 -5.62 0.18
CA MET A 24 -0.82 -5.58 -0.09
C MET A 24 -1.30 -4.16 -0.44
N ALA A 25 -0.93 -3.16 0.36
CA ALA A 25 -1.26 -1.75 0.11
C ALA A 25 -0.78 -1.28 -1.26
N ARG A 26 0.43 -1.70 -1.67
CA ARG A 26 1.01 -1.31 -2.95
C ARG A 26 0.29 -1.96 -4.13
N GLU A 27 -0.02 -3.25 -4.02
CA GLU A 27 -0.75 -3.97 -5.07
C GLU A 27 -2.14 -3.36 -5.29
N LEU A 28 -2.89 -3.12 -4.19
CA LEU A 28 -4.18 -2.45 -4.24
C LEU A 28 -4.08 -1.04 -4.85
N CYS A 29 -3.07 -0.26 -4.45
CA CYS A 29 -2.83 1.07 -4.99
C CYS A 29 -2.56 1.05 -6.50
N LEU A 30 -1.79 0.07 -6.98
CA LEU A 30 -1.54 -0.11 -8.42
C LEU A 30 -2.83 -0.46 -9.16
N LEU A 31 -3.61 -1.43 -8.66
CA LEU A 31 -4.89 -1.81 -9.25
C LEU A 31 -5.84 -0.62 -9.39
N VAL A 32 -6.00 0.19 -8.33
CA VAL A 32 -6.84 1.40 -8.37
C VAL A 32 -6.32 2.40 -9.40
N ARG A 33 -5.01 2.68 -9.42
CA ARG A 33 -4.44 3.72 -10.29
C ARG A 33 -4.44 3.34 -11.77
N THR A 34 -4.24 2.07 -12.10
CA THR A 34 -4.20 1.61 -13.50
C THR A 34 -5.59 1.31 -14.05
N ASN A 35 -6.59 1.04 -13.20
CA ASN A 35 -7.96 0.72 -13.61
C ASN A 35 -8.98 1.80 -13.24
N ARG A 36 -8.55 3.02 -12.85
CA ARG A 36 -9.48 4.10 -12.45
C ARG A 36 -10.60 4.35 -13.47
N ALA A 37 -10.31 4.24 -14.76
CA ALA A 37 -11.28 4.49 -15.83
C ALA A 37 -12.47 3.52 -15.84
N VAL A 38 -12.40 2.39 -15.11
CA VAL A 38 -13.46 1.39 -15.02
C VAL A 38 -14.01 1.21 -13.60
N LEU A 39 -13.56 2.04 -12.65
CA LEU A 39 -14.01 2.01 -11.25
C LEU A 39 -14.95 3.17 -10.98
N GLU A 40 -15.97 2.94 -10.16
CA GLU A 40 -16.81 4.02 -9.66
C GLU A 40 -16.04 4.85 -8.61
N PRO A 41 -16.33 6.14 -8.44
CA PRO A 41 -15.69 6.98 -7.42
C PRO A 41 -15.75 6.36 -6.01
N LYS A 42 -16.84 5.63 -5.71
CA LYS A 42 -17.02 4.95 -4.44
C LYS A 42 -16.07 3.77 -4.24
N ASP A 43 -15.80 3.00 -5.31
CA ASP A 43 -14.82 1.92 -5.26
C ASP A 43 -13.44 2.48 -4.95
N VAL A 44 -13.07 3.59 -5.60
CA VAL A 44 -11.80 4.27 -5.39
C VAL A 44 -11.69 4.81 -3.97
N GLU A 45 -12.74 5.45 -3.45
CA GLU A 45 -12.80 5.96 -2.07
C GLU A 45 -12.54 4.83 -1.05
N ASP A 46 -13.32 3.75 -1.14
CA ASP A 46 -13.28 2.66 -0.17
C ASP A 46 -11.93 1.93 -0.18
N ILE A 47 -11.38 1.68 -1.37
CA ILE A 47 -10.06 1.05 -1.49
C ILE A 47 -8.94 2.00 -1.02
N CYS A 48 -9.00 3.30 -1.36
CA CYS A 48 -8.01 4.27 -0.87
C CYS A 48 -8.05 4.44 0.65
N MET A 49 -9.24 4.37 1.27
CA MET A 49 -9.38 4.33 2.74
C MET A 49 -8.80 3.04 3.34
N HIS A 50 -9.00 1.90 2.70
CA HIS A 50 -8.38 0.66 3.17
C HIS A 50 -6.85 0.72 3.10
N ILE A 51 -6.30 1.24 1.99
CA ILE A 51 -4.86 1.46 1.82
C ILE A 51 -4.31 2.40 2.91
N SER A 52 -5.03 3.47 3.25
CA SER A 52 -4.59 4.38 4.31
C SER A 52 -4.49 3.68 5.67
N GLY A 53 -5.42 2.76 5.96
CA GLY A 53 -5.37 1.88 7.13
C GLY A 53 -4.13 1.00 7.15
N LEU A 54 -3.84 0.31 6.04
CA LEU A 54 -2.63 -0.53 5.92
C LEU A 54 -1.33 0.28 6.09
N CYS A 55 -1.26 1.49 5.52
CA CYS A 55 -0.13 2.38 5.73
C CYS A 55 0.02 2.78 7.21
N LYS A 56 -1.08 3.05 7.90
CA LYS A 56 -1.08 3.42 9.33
C LYS A 56 -0.60 2.26 10.21
N GLU A 57 -1.03 1.03 9.91
CA GLU A 57 -0.59 -0.18 10.62
C GLU A 57 0.92 -0.42 10.50
N GLU A 58 1.52 -0.07 9.36
CA GLU A 58 2.97 -0.15 9.16
C GLU A 58 3.72 1.06 9.74
N GLY A 59 3.03 2.09 10.22
CA GLY A 59 3.65 3.32 10.73
C GLY A 59 4.02 4.33 9.65
N CYS A 60 3.53 4.18 8.42
CA CYS A 60 3.66 5.17 7.35
C CYS A 60 2.63 6.29 7.51
N SER A 61 2.83 7.18 8.49
CA SER A 61 1.87 8.24 8.84
C SER A 61 1.59 9.20 7.68
N GLU A 62 2.63 9.75 7.06
CA GLU A 62 2.47 10.75 5.99
C GLU A 62 1.75 10.17 4.74
N PRO A 63 2.13 9.00 4.19
CA PRO A 63 1.35 8.36 3.12
C PRO A 63 -0.08 8.03 3.53
N SER A 64 -0.29 7.58 4.76
CA SER A 64 -1.63 7.27 5.29
C SER A 64 -2.53 8.51 5.27
N GLU A 65 -2.04 9.65 5.76
CA GLU A 65 -2.80 10.90 5.74
C GLU A 65 -3.13 11.38 4.33
N LEU A 66 -2.17 11.27 3.40
CA LEU A 66 -2.39 11.64 2.01
C LEU A 66 -3.41 10.73 1.33
N CYS A 67 -3.36 9.41 1.57
CA CYS A 67 -4.36 8.46 1.07
C CYS A 67 -5.76 8.75 1.62
N THR A 68 -5.89 9.07 2.91
CA THR A 68 -7.17 9.46 3.51
C THR A 68 -7.73 10.73 2.88
N LYS A 69 -6.89 11.74 2.67
CA LYS A 69 -7.31 12.98 2.00
C LYS A 69 -7.69 12.75 0.54
N ALA A 70 -6.97 11.88 -0.17
CA ALA A 70 -7.29 11.50 -1.54
C ALA A 70 -8.64 10.79 -1.61
N ALA A 71 -8.89 9.82 -0.71
CA ALA A 71 -10.17 9.12 -0.62
C ALA A 71 -11.34 10.10 -0.38
N ALA A 72 -11.18 11.04 0.54
CA ALA A 72 -12.18 12.07 0.78
C ALA A 72 -12.42 12.98 -0.44
N ALA A 73 -11.35 13.34 -1.18
CA ALA A 73 -11.46 14.17 -2.38
C ALA A 73 -12.28 13.48 -3.48
N ILE A 74 -11.98 12.21 -3.79
CA ILE A 74 -12.73 11.45 -4.80
C ILE A 74 -14.18 11.21 -4.36
N GLY A 75 -14.43 10.93 -3.08
CA GLY A 75 -15.78 10.79 -2.52
C GLY A 75 -16.61 12.08 -2.59
N SER A 76 -15.95 13.25 -2.59
CA SER A 76 -16.59 14.55 -2.78
C SER A 76 -16.71 15.00 -4.24
N GLY A 77 -16.24 14.20 -5.20
CA GLY A 77 -16.24 14.52 -6.63
C GLY A 77 -15.10 15.44 -7.10
N ASP A 78 -14.14 15.77 -6.24
CA ASP A 78 -12.97 16.59 -6.56
C ASP A 78 -11.84 15.71 -7.13
N GLU A 79 -11.98 15.31 -8.40
CA GLU A 79 -11.03 14.39 -9.06
C GLU A 79 -9.63 15.02 -9.21
N GLU A 80 -9.54 16.32 -9.50
CA GLU A 80 -8.25 17.00 -9.65
C GLU A 80 -7.43 16.93 -8.36
N LYS A 81 -8.06 17.24 -7.23
CA LYS A 81 -7.41 17.14 -5.91
C LYS A 81 -7.08 15.70 -5.55
N TYR A 82 -7.94 14.74 -5.89
CA TYR A 82 -7.62 13.32 -5.72
C TYR A 82 -6.33 12.95 -6.46
N LEU A 83 -6.18 13.37 -7.73
CA LEU A 83 -5.02 13.03 -8.55
C LEU A 83 -3.72 13.60 -7.98
N ASP A 84 -3.74 14.86 -7.54
CA ASP A 84 -2.60 15.50 -6.89
C ASP A 84 -2.20 14.76 -5.59
N LEU A 85 -3.15 14.55 -4.68
CA LEU A 85 -2.90 13.87 -3.41
C LEU A 85 -2.44 12.41 -3.61
N CYS A 86 -3.03 11.70 -4.57
CA CYS A 86 -2.66 10.34 -4.93
C CYS A 86 -1.21 10.27 -5.45
N ALA A 87 -0.82 11.21 -6.32
CA ALA A 87 0.54 11.31 -6.82
C ALA A 87 1.55 11.59 -5.70
N GLN A 88 1.23 12.53 -4.80
CA GLN A 88 2.06 12.85 -3.63
C GLN A 88 2.24 11.66 -2.69
N SER A 89 1.17 10.91 -2.40
CA SER A 89 1.26 9.71 -1.57
C SER A 89 2.16 8.63 -2.22
N CYS A 90 1.99 8.42 -3.52
CA CYS A 90 2.74 7.39 -4.25
C CYS A 90 4.26 7.59 -4.21
N VAL A 91 4.74 8.83 -4.33
CA VAL A 91 6.20 9.12 -4.28
C VAL A 91 6.77 9.02 -2.86
N LYS A 92 5.92 9.04 -1.84
CA LYS A 92 6.29 8.89 -0.42
C LYS A 92 6.16 7.46 0.09
N CYS A 93 5.53 6.57 -0.66
CA CYS A 93 5.45 5.15 -0.33
C CYS A 93 6.82 4.47 -0.42
N GLY A 94 7.29 3.89 0.69
CA GLY A 94 8.58 3.18 0.74
C GLY A 94 8.62 1.95 -0.17
N GLU A 95 7.51 1.23 -0.31
CA GLU A 95 7.42 0.07 -1.20
C GLU A 95 7.44 0.48 -2.69
N ALA A 96 6.90 1.66 -3.02
CA ALA A 96 6.98 2.18 -4.38
C ALA A 96 8.43 2.45 -4.84
N LYS A 97 9.35 2.65 -3.89
CA LYS A 97 10.79 2.88 -4.15
C LYS A 97 11.61 1.59 -4.12
N ARG A 98 11.03 0.46 -3.69
CA ARG A 98 11.79 -0.79 -3.67
C ARG A 98 12.00 -1.28 -5.10
N PRO A 99 13.21 -1.77 -5.44
CA PRO A 99 13.42 -2.50 -6.67
C PRO A 99 12.40 -3.63 -6.75
N GLN A 100 11.80 -3.85 -7.93
CA GLN A 100 10.96 -5.02 -8.14
C GLN A 100 11.74 -6.24 -7.69
N ARG A 101 11.24 -6.92 -6.65
CA ARG A 101 11.89 -8.10 -6.12
C ARG A 101 11.99 -9.07 -7.30
N PRO A 102 13.17 -9.66 -7.59
CA PRO A 102 13.28 -10.68 -8.61
C PRO A 102 12.16 -11.70 -8.36
N LYS A 103 11.45 -12.09 -9.41
CA LYS A 103 10.55 -13.25 -9.37
C LYS A 103 11.46 -14.45 -9.06
N ASN A 104 11.72 -14.70 -7.79
CA ASN A 104 12.29 -15.95 -7.38
C ASN A 104 11.17 -16.95 -7.61
N ASP A 105 11.31 -17.80 -8.63
CA ASP A 105 10.48 -18.99 -8.90
C ASP A 105 10.54 -20.03 -7.75
N ALA A 106 10.92 -19.60 -6.54
CA ALA A 106 11.15 -20.44 -5.37
C ALA A 106 9.93 -20.54 -4.45
N TYR A 107 8.72 -20.26 -4.95
CA TYR A 107 7.50 -20.69 -4.30
C TYR A 107 6.74 -21.63 -5.24
N VAL A 108 7.08 -22.91 -5.07
CA VAL A 108 6.39 -24.13 -5.54
C VAL A 108 6.56 -24.42 -7.03
N SER A 109 7.34 -25.48 -7.29
CA SER A 109 7.33 -26.30 -8.51
C SER A 109 5.98 -26.96 -8.74
#